data_AF-A0A0U2LVK8-F1
#
_entry.id   AF-A0A0U2LVK8-F1
#
_cell.length_a   1.000
_cell.length_b   1.000
_cell.length_c   1.000
_cell.angle_alpha   90.00
_cell.angle_beta   90.00
_cell.angle_gamma   90.00
#
_symmetry.space_group_name_H-M   'P 1'
#
loop_
_entity.id
_entity.type
_entity.pdbx_description
1 polymer ?
#
loop_
_entity_poly.entity_id
_entity_poly.type
_entity_poly.pdbx_seq_one_letter_code
_entity_poly.pdbx_strand_id
1 'polypeptide(L)'
;MHLGVEKHTGTIFDGMNNPDMPVRPQPPVSQCHLILAEADWTKMPEGLHQNPHRWVFREDSFDPVTRIRRGRVYQSYGNAQPDSVVVYRDPSDAVLGREVHPTSHTRVQMFRYVAATALLVVPNKAYGMPFVVGSGQGVSIYTIVQIESLLTGDVMVTLKQRSALGVIPELNEAAVVEGSLKAVRLAIERAVNSALRETAVSVVDQCRNADLPPPAVPAMRKSGLKVT
;
A
#
# COMPACT_ATOMS: atom_id res chain seq x y z
N MET A 1 19.66 1.51 0.78
CA MET A 1 18.98 2.56 0.02
C MET A 1 18.41 3.61 0.96
N HIS A 2 18.68 4.87 0.63
CA HIS A 2 18.20 6.05 1.33
C HIS A 2 17.24 6.83 0.43
N LEU A 3 16.26 7.45 1.06
CA LEU A 3 15.34 8.40 0.44
C LEU A 3 15.48 9.74 1.18
N GLY A 4 15.48 10.83 0.44
CA GLY A 4 15.57 12.18 0.96
C GLY A 4 14.42 13.04 0.44
N VAL A 5 13.84 13.86 1.31
CA VAL A 5 12.87 14.89 0.92
C VAL A 5 13.46 16.24 1.34
N GLU A 6 13.82 17.08 0.38
CA GLU A 6 14.37 18.40 0.67
C GLU A 6 13.28 19.29 1.30
N LYS A 7 13.65 19.98 2.38
CA LYS A 7 12.72 20.64 3.30
C LYS A 7 11.90 21.76 2.64
N HIS A 8 12.49 22.54 1.74
CA HIS A 8 11.88 23.75 1.22
C HIS A 8 11.11 23.56 -0.08
N THR A 9 11.60 22.69 -0.96
CA THR A 9 11.08 22.44 -2.31
C THR A 9 10.32 21.12 -2.40
N GLY A 10 10.49 20.21 -1.43
CA GLY A 10 9.95 18.86 -1.49
C GLY A 10 10.64 17.97 -2.52
N THR A 11 11.77 18.39 -3.09
CA THR A 11 12.50 17.60 -4.09
C THR A 11 12.93 16.26 -3.49
N ILE A 12 12.66 15.18 -4.22
CA ILE A 12 12.98 13.82 -3.81
C ILE A 12 14.38 13.44 -4.28
N PHE A 13 15.16 12.88 -3.37
CA PHE A 13 16.50 12.36 -3.61
C PHE A 13 16.57 10.88 -3.23
N ASP A 14 17.41 10.10 -3.93
CA ASP A 14 17.75 8.74 -3.56
C ASP A 14 19.26 8.49 -3.62
N GLY A 15 19.68 7.33 -3.10
CA GLY A 15 21.05 6.86 -3.22
C GLY A 15 21.36 5.72 -2.25
N MET A 16 22.48 5.03 -2.49
CA MET A 16 22.79 3.79 -1.77
C MET A 16 23.22 4.04 -0.31
N ASN A 17 24.07 5.05 -0.10
CA ASN A 17 24.64 5.42 1.20
C ASN A 17 24.07 6.74 1.74
N ASN A 18 23.62 7.62 0.85
CA ASN A 18 23.03 8.91 1.17
C ASN A 18 22.03 9.29 0.07
N PRO A 19 20.98 10.07 0.33
CA PRO A 19 20.08 10.54 -0.70
C PRO A 19 20.65 11.81 -1.35
N ASP A 20 21.65 11.62 -2.22
CA ASP A 20 22.43 12.69 -2.87
C ASP A 20 22.05 12.93 -4.33
N MET A 21 21.29 12.01 -4.94
CA MET A 21 20.87 12.06 -6.33
C MET A 21 19.39 12.42 -6.47
N PRO A 22 19.03 13.49 -7.21
CA PRO A 22 17.63 13.86 -7.39
C PRO A 22 16.91 12.84 -8.28
N VAL A 23 15.74 12.38 -7.83
CA VAL A 23 14.91 11.42 -8.58
C VAL A 23 14.08 12.16 -9.62
N ARG A 24 14.18 11.73 -10.89
CA ARG A 24 13.41 12.31 -12.01
C ARG A 24 12.78 11.19 -12.86
N PRO A 25 11.47 11.27 -13.20
CA PRO A 25 10.48 12.23 -12.67
C PRO A 25 10.30 12.09 -11.15
N GLN A 26 9.79 13.14 -10.49
CA GLN A 26 9.55 13.09 -9.03
C GLN A 26 8.45 12.06 -8.73
N PRO A 27 8.72 11.02 -7.93
CA PRO A 27 7.74 10.01 -7.60
C PRO A 27 6.76 10.54 -6.54
N PRO A 28 5.51 10.04 -6.50
CA PRO A 28 4.61 10.30 -5.38
C PRO A 28 5.21 9.71 -4.10
N VAL A 29 5.34 10.54 -3.07
CA VAL A 29 5.77 10.11 -1.72
C VAL A 29 4.70 10.56 -0.73
N SER A 30 4.30 9.65 0.16
CA SER A 30 3.31 9.91 1.20
C SER A 30 3.77 9.32 2.51
N GLN A 31 3.40 9.93 3.64
CA GLN A 31 3.57 9.25 4.91
C GLN A 31 2.72 7.98 4.96
N CYS A 32 3.14 7.01 5.75
CA CYS A 32 2.41 5.76 5.93
C CYS A 32 2.53 5.23 7.35
N HIS A 33 1.60 4.34 7.70
CA HIS A 33 1.56 3.71 9.01
C HIS A 33 0.97 2.29 8.92
N LEU A 34 1.65 1.32 9.54
CA LEU A 34 1.11 -0.03 9.72
C LEU A 34 0.29 -0.08 11.01
N ILE A 35 -0.93 -0.61 10.93
CA ILE A 35 -1.82 -0.78 12.09
C ILE A 35 -1.58 -2.17 12.68
N LEU A 36 -1.01 -2.21 13.89
CA LEU A 36 -0.76 -3.46 14.63
C LEU A 36 -1.83 -3.72 15.68
N ALA A 37 -2.39 -2.66 16.27
CA ALA A 37 -3.43 -2.71 17.28
C ALA A 37 -4.46 -1.59 17.10
N GLU A 38 -5.65 -1.73 17.71
CA GLU A 38 -6.72 -0.73 17.65
C GLU A 38 -6.27 0.68 18.09
N ALA A 39 -5.35 0.76 19.06
CA ALA A 39 -4.81 2.03 19.54
C ALA A 39 -4.04 2.80 18.44
N ASP A 40 -3.52 2.13 17.41
CA ASP A 40 -2.76 2.76 16.34
C ASP A 40 -3.64 3.62 15.43
N TRP A 41 -4.97 3.39 15.42
CA TRP A 41 -5.91 4.22 14.67
C TRP A 41 -5.91 5.69 15.12
N THR A 42 -5.52 5.96 16.37
CA THR A 42 -5.40 7.31 16.90
C THR A 42 -4.08 7.99 16.53
N LYS A 43 -3.11 7.26 15.97
CA LYS A 43 -1.74 7.71 15.73
C LYS A 43 -1.45 7.91 14.24
N MET A 44 -2.41 8.49 13.52
CA MET A 44 -2.29 8.74 12.08
C MET A 44 -1.13 9.69 11.75
N PRO A 45 -0.53 9.58 10.55
CA PRO A 45 0.44 10.56 10.09
C PRO A 45 -0.20 11.94 9.94
N GLU A 46 0.45 12.97 10.47
CA GLU A 46 -0.08 14.35 10.52
C GLU A 46 0.55 15.29 9.47
N GLY A 47 1.60 14.82 8.79
CA GLY A 47 2.37 15.60 7.83
C GLY A 47 3.86 15.57 8.15
N LEU A 48 4.66 15.85 7.11
CA LEU A 48 6.11 15.75 7.16
C LEU A 48 6.76 16.73 8.15
N HIS A 49 6.25 17.96 8.22
CA HIS A 49 6.82 18.99 9.09
C HIS A 49 6.42 18.84 10.56
N GLN A 50 5.22 18.29 10.82
CA GLN A 50 4.72 18.05 12.17
C GLN A 50 5.34 16.78 12.77
N ASN A 51 5.46 15.72 11.97
CA ASN A 51 5.94 14.42 12.42
C ASN A 51 6.86 13.77 11.37
N PRO A 52 8.12 14.24 11.25
CA PRO A 52 9.04 13.76 10.20
C PRO A 52 9.48 12.31 10.41
N HIS A 53 9.30 11.76 11.60
CA HIS A 53 9.75 10.42 11.97
C HIS A 53 8.80 9.29 11.54
N ARG A 54 7.67 9.62 10.92
CA ARG A 54 6.77 8.60 10.36
C ARG A 54 7.40 7.90 9.16
N TRP A 55 6.97 6.66 8.91
CA TRP A 55 7.36 5.96 7.71
C TRP A 55 6.83 6.68 6.47
N VAL A 56 7.49 6.48 5.35
CA VAL A 56 7.09 7.02 4.05
C VAL A 56 6.98 5.92 3.02
N PHE A 57 5.95 6.01 2.20
CA PHE A 57 5.67 5.16 1.06
C PHE A 57 5.98 5.94 -0.21
N ARG A 58 6.94 5.46 -1.00
CA ARG A 58 7.22 5.92 -2.35
C ARG A 58 6.48 5.02 -3.33
N GLU A 59 5.57 5.59 -4.10
CA GLU A 59 4.82 4.83 -5.09
C GLU A 59 5.67 4.54 -6.34
N ASP A 60 5.71 3.28 -6.74
CA ASP A 60 6.34 2.82 -7.99
C ASP A 60 5.26 2.56 -9.05
N SER A 61 4.07 2.08 -8.68
CA SER A 61 2.93 1.94 -9.59
C SER A 61 1.57 1.91 -8.88
N PHE A 62 0.53 2.31 -9.61
CA PHE A 62 -0.87 2.18 -9.21
C PHE A 62 -1.70 1.65 -10.39
N ASP A 63 -2.39 0.54 -10.17
CA ASP A 63 -3.42 0.03 -11.06
C ASP A 63 -4.80 0.48 -10.53
N PRO A 64 -5.47 1.44 -11.20
CA PRO A 64 -6.77 1.93 -10.74
C PRO A 64 -7.89 0.90 -10.90
N VAL A 65 -7.73 -0.09 -11.79
CA VAL A 65 -8.75 -1.11 -12.10
C VAL A 65 -8.74 -2.21 -11.05
N THR A 66 -7.56 -2.66 -10.63
CA THR A 66 -7.44 -3.65 -9.54
C THR A 66 -7.26 -3.01 -8.17
N ARG A 67 -7.02 -1.69 -8.13
CA ARG A 67 -6.72 -0.90 -6.94
C ARG A 67 -5.53 -1.44 -6.16
N ILE A 68 -4.57 -1.93 -6.93
CA ILE A 68 -3.29 -2.39 -6.42
C ILE A 68 -2.31 -1.23 -6.51
N ARG A 69 -1.69 -0.89 -5.38
CA ARG A 69 -0.54 0.00 -5.32
C ARG A 69 0.71 -0.82 -5.03
N ARG A 70 1.80 -0.49 -5.69
CA ARG A 70 3.12 -1.08 -5.43
C ARG A 70 4.11 0.03 -5.19
N GLY A 71 4.95 -0.13 -4.19
CA GLY A 71 5.92 0.89 -3.83
C GLY A 71 6.84 0.48 -2.70
N ARG A 72 7.78 1.37 -2.39
CA ARG A 72 8.85 1.12 -1.41
C ARG A 72 8.53 1.83 -0.10
N VAL A 73 8.81 1.16 1.02
CA VAL A 73 8.60 1.72 2.35
C VAL A 73 9.95 2.07 2.97
N TYR A 74 10.01 3.29 3.50
CA TYR A 74 11.18 3.79 4.21
C TYR A 74 10.79 4.23 5.63
N GLN A 75 11.69 4.00 6.57
CA GLN A 75 11.61 4.45 7.96
C GLN A 75 12.54 5.64 8.19
N SER A 76 12.26 6.47 9.19
CA SER A 76 13.09 7.63 9.49
C SER A 76 14.54 7.25 9.77
N TYR A 77 15.47 7.96 9.15
CA TYR A 77 16.89 7.80 9.42
C TYR A 77 17.31 8.73 10.56
N GLY A 78 17.88 8.17 11.62
CA GLY A 78 18.33 8.90 12.80
C GLY A 78 17.20 9.47 13.67
N ASN A 79 17.58 10.10 14.78
CA ASN A 79 16.65 10.63 15.78
C ASN A 79 16.42 12.15 15.64
N ALA A 80 17.18 12.84 14.80
CA ALA A 80 17.06 14.28 14.58
C ALA A 80 16.82 14.54 13.08
N GLN A 81 15.75 15.27 12.77
CA GLN A 81 15.42 15.70 11.41
C GLN A 81 14.77 17.09 11.41
N PRO A 82 14.97 17.91 10.36
CA PRO A 82 15.76 17.64 9.15
C PRO A 82 17.28 17.67 9.42
N ASP A 83 18.05 17.07 8.51
CA ASP A 83 19.52 16.98 8.56
C ASP A 83 20.17 17.73 7.37
N SER A 84 21.42 18.14 7.51
CA SER A 84 22.16 18.80 6.43
C SER A 84 22.87 17.77 5.54
N VAL A 85 22.44 17.68 4.28
CA VAL A 85 22.96 16.72 3.30
C VAL A 85 23.65 17.44 2.16
N VAL A 86 24.79 16.91 1.72
CA VAL A 86 25.49 17.35 0.51
C VAL A 86 24.90 16.59 -0.68
N VAL A 87 24.38 17.32 -1.67
CA VAL A 87 23.77 16.77 -2.88
C VAL A 87 24.48 17.32 -4.12
N TYR A 88 24.34 16.64 -5.26
CA TYR A 88 24.81 17.15 -6.54
C TYR A 88 23.94 18.32 -7.00
N ARG A 89 24.59 19.39 -7.47
CA ARG A 89 23.94 20.59 -8.02
C ARG A 89 23.31 20.30 -9.38
N ASP A 90 23.98 19.50 -10.20
CA ASP A 90 23.50 19.02 -11.49
C ASP A 90 23.61 17.48 -11.56
N PRO A 91 22.50 16.74 -11.77
CA PRO A 91 22.56 15.29 -11.92
C PRO A 91 23.35 14.81 -13.14
N SER A 92 23.60 15.66 -14.14
CA SER A 92 24.48 15.34 -15.26
C SER A 92 25.96 15.29 -14.88
N ASP A 93 26.35 15.85 -13.73
CA ASP A 93 27.71 15.75 -13.21
C ASP A 93 27.99 14.38 -12.57
N ALA A 94 26.96 13.58 -12.29
CA ALA A 94 27.07 12.26 -11.65
C ALA A 94 27.38 11.10 -12.61
N VAL A 95 28.00 11.38 -13.77
CA VAL A 95 28.41 10.33 -14.72
C VAL A 95 29.50 9.46 -14.08
N LEU A 96 29.27 8.14 -14.09
CA LEU A 96 30.22 7.14 -13.60
C LEU A 96 31.63 7.36 -14.19
N GLY A 97 32.63 7.48 -13.31
CA GLY A 97 34.04 7.55 -13.70
C GLY A 97 34.57 8.94 -14.02
N ARG A 98 33.79 10.01 -13.82
CA ARG A 98 34.28 11.39 -13.95
C ARG A 98 34.68 11.94 -12.59
N GLU A 99 35.85 12.57 -12.50
CA GLU A 99 36.24 13.30 -11.29
C GLU A 99 35.29 14.49 -11.09
N VAL A 100 34.54 14.43 -9.99
CA VAL A 100 33.55 15.42 -9.62
C VAL A 100 34.27 16.65 -9.06
N HIS A 101 34.06 17.82 -9.67
CA HIS A 101 34.66 19.08 -9.18
C HIS A 101 34.01 19.52 -7.86
N PRO A 102 34.75 20.09 -6.89
CA PRO A 102 34.20 20.51 -5.58
C PRO A 102 33.05 21.52 -5.65
N THR A 103 32.95 22.27 -6.75
CA THR A 103 31.90 23.27 -7.01
C THR A 103 30.56 22.68 -7.49
N SER A 104 30.52 21.37 -7.74
CA SER A 104 29.32 20.66 -8.21
C SER A 104 28.37 20.23 -7.09
N HIS A 105 28.73 20.47 -5.83
CA HIS A 105 27.93 20.07 -4.67
C HIS A 105 27.29 21.26 -3.95
N THR A 106 26.12 21.05 -3.38
CA THR A 106 25.45 22.03 -2.52
C THR A 106 24.92 21.36 -1.26
N ARG A 107 24.83 22.11 -0.17
CA ARG A 107 24.19 21.65 1.07
C ARG A 107 22.73 22.02 1.09
N VAL A 108 21.89 21.07 1.44
CA VAL A 108 20.44 21.25 1.60
C VAL A 108 19.97 20.68 2.93
N GLN A 109 18.82 21.17 3.41
CA GLN A 109 18.14 20.62 4.60
C GLN A 109 17.16 19.55 4.15
N MET A 110 17.23 18.36 4.73
CA MET A 110 16.55 17.19 4.18
C MET A 110 15.98 16.28 5.28
N PHE A 111 14.76 15.81 5.06
CA PHE A 111 14.20 14.69 5.80
C PHE A 111 14.74 13.39 5.20
N ARG A 112 15.41 12.57 6.02
CA ARG A 112 16.15 11.39 5.58
C ARG A 112 15.44 10.12 6.00
N TYR A 113 15.38 9.17 5.09
CA TYR A 113 14.78 7.87 5.34
C TYR A 113 15.69 6.77 4.83
N VAL A 114 15.53 5.58 5.38
CA VAL A 114 16.22 4.35 4.98
C VAL A 114 15.19 3.25 4.79
N ALA A 115 15.49 2.24 3.96
CA ALA A 115 14.57 1.12 3.73
C ALA A 115 14.00 0.56 5.05
N ALA A 116 12.68 0.37 5.11
CA ALA A 116 11.96 0.00 6.33
C ALA A 116 12.11 -1.49 6.65
N THR A 117 13.31 -1.91 7.04
CA THR A 117 13.58 -3.31 7.43
C THR A 117 12.77 -3.76 8.64
N ALA A 118 12.27 -2.83 9.46
CA ALA A 118 11.33 -3.11 10.54
C ALA A 118 10.04 -3.80 10.07
N LEU A 119 9.66 -3.63 8.81
CA LEU A 119 8.48 -4.29 8.25
C LEU A 119 8.73 -5.78 7.97
N LEU A 120 9.99 -6.19 7.76
CA LEU A 120 10.37 -7.58 7.45
C LEU A 120 10.30 -8.50 8.68
N VAL A 121 10.34 -7.93 9.88
CA VAL A 121 10.27 -8.70 11.15
C VAL A 121 8.85 -8.84 11.68
N VAL A 122 7.85 -8.24 11.02
CA VAL A 122 6.45 -8.35 11.42
C VAL A 122 5.95 -9.79 11.19
N PRO A 123 5.19 -10.38 12.14
CA PRO A 123 4.63 -11.73 11.97
C PRO A 123 3.87 -11.88 10.65
N ASN A 124 4.01 -13.04 10.02
CA ASN A 124 3.40 -13.35 8.73
C ASN A 124 3.66 -12.29 7.63
N LYS A 125 4.79 -11.57 7.72
CA LYS A 125 5.16 -10.48 6.79
C LYS A 125 4.04 -9.43 6.65
N ALA A 126 3.33 -9.15 7.74
CA ALA A 126 2.20 -8.23 7.78
C ALA A 126 1.07 -8.54 6.78
N TYR A 127 0.99 -9.76 6.23
CA TYR A 127 -0.04 -10.13 5.28
C TYR A 127 -1.44 -9.94 5.88
N GLY A 128 -2.33 -9.27 5.15
CA GLY A 128 -3.69 -8.99 5.60
C GLY A 128 -3.83 -7.78 6.52
N MET A 129 -2.72 -7.19 6.99
CA MET A 129 -2.75 -6.08 7.95
C MET A 129 -3.12 -4.75 7.28
N PRO A 130 -3.86 -3.87 7.99
CA PRO A 130 -4.18 -2.54 7.49
C PRO A 130 -2.93 -1.67 7.41
N PHE A 131 -2.78 -0.99 6.28
CA PHE A 131 -1.68 -0.09 5.98
C PHE A 131 -2.25 1.23 5.49
N VAL A 132 -2.00 2.28 6.25
CA VAL A 132 -2.47 3.63 5.96
C VAL A 132 -1.43 4.34 5.10
N VAL A 133 -1.88 4.99 4.04
CA VAL A 133 -1.08 5.86 3.17
C VAL A 133 -1.73 7.24 3.11
N GLY A 134 -0.93 8.28 3.28
CA GLY A 134 -1.37 9.67 3.34
C GLY A 134 -1.13 10.30 4.71
N SER A 135 -1.62 11.52 4.88
CA SER A 135 -1.46 12.27 6.13
C SER A 135 -2.59 13.28 6.34
N GLY A 136 -2.83 13.64 7.60
CA GLY A 136 -3.83 14.63 7.99
C GLY A 136 -5.24 14.20 7.57
N GLN A 137 -5.94 15.06 6.83
CA GLN A 137 -7.32 14.82 6.39
C GLN A 137 -7.40 13.92 5.13
N GLY A 138 -6.27 13.62 4.49
CA GLY A 138 -6.21 12.81 3.26
C GLY A 138 -5.50 11.50 3.50
N VAL A 139 -6.22 10.51 4.04
CA VAL A 139 -5.68 9.15 4.30
C VAL A 139 -6.47 8.10 3.53
N SER A 140 -5.78 7.05 3.10
CA SER A 140 -6.35 5.89 2.43
C SER A 140 -5.87 4.61 3.11
N ILE A 141 -6.78 3.65 3.28
CA ILE A 141 -6.51 2.39 3.97
C ILE A 141 -6.38 1.26 2.94
N TYR A 142 -5.26 0.57 3.00
CA TYR A 142 -4.94 -0.59 2.19
C TYR A 142 -4.74 -1.82 3.07
N THR A 143 -4.76 -2.99 2.46
CA THR A 143 -4.28 -4.24 3.03
C THR A 143 -2.95 -4.60 2.38
N ILE A 144 -1.97 -5.00 3.17
CA ILE A 144 -0.73 -5.58 2.65
C ILE A 144 -1.02 -6.97 2.08
N VAL A 145 -0.64 -7.17 0.81
CA VAL A 145 -0.77 -8.44 0.10
C VAL A 145 0.59 -9.13 -0.02
N GLN A 146 1.67 -8.36 -0.17
CA GLN A 146 3.00 -8.91 -0.36
C GLN A 146 4.07 -7.94 0.11
N ILE A 147 5.18 -8.49 0.61
CA ILE A 147 6.39 -7.76 0.95
C ILE A 147 7.58 -8.49 0.34
N GLU A 148 8.47 -7.73 -0.31
CA GLU A 148 9.66 -8.22 -0.97
C GLU A 148 10.87 -7.40 -0.53
N SER A 149 12.01 -8.06 -0.33
CA SER A 149 13.31 -7.38 -0.23
C SER A 149 13.97 -7.44 -1.60
N LEU A 150 14.32 -6.27 -2.15
CA LEU A 150 15.00 -6.18 -3.43
C LEU A 150 16.51 -6.33 -3.27
N LEU A 151 17.21 -6.66 -4.36
CA LEU A 151 18.68 -6.77 -4.38
C LEU A 151 19.38 -5.48 -3.91
N THR A 152 18.76 -4.32 -4.14
CA THR A 152 19.24 -3.01 -3.69
C THR A 152 19.13 -2.80 -2.17
N GLY A 153 18.46 -3.72 -1.46
CA GLY A 153 18.13 -3.60 -0.05
C GLY A 153 16.87 -2.78 0.23
N ASP A 154 16.13 -2.36 -0.81
CA ASP A 154 14.81 -1.73 -0.64
C ASP A 154 13.77 -2.74 -0.13
N VAL A 155 12.79 -2.24 0.62
CA VAL A 155 11.61 -3.01 1.04
C VAL A 155 10.42 -2.57 0.18
N MET A 156 9.99 -3.46 -0.70
CA MET A 156 8.85 -3.26 -1.60
C MET A 156 7.60 -3.89 -0.98
N VAL A 157 6.47 -3.18 -1.09
CA VAL A 157 5.17 -3.67 -0.66
C VAL A 157 4.16 -3.61 -1.81
N THR A 158 3.27 -4.59 -1.84
CA THR A 158 2.08 -4.60 -2.69
C THR A 158 0.85 -4.47 -1.81
N LEU A 159 0.04 -3.47 -2.11
CA LEU A 159 -1.09 -3.02 -1.32
C LEU A 159 -2.38 -3.19 -2.15
N LYS A 160 -3.43 -3.72 -1.55
CA LYS A 160 -4.79 -3.78 -2.15
C LYS A 160 -5.71 -2.90 -1.33
N GLN A 161 -6.45 -2.00 -1.95
CA GLN A 161 -7.35 -1.09 -1.23
C GLN A 161 -8.43 -1.87 -0.45
N ARG A 162 -8.68 -1.51 0.82
CA ARG A 162 -9.65 -2.23 1.68
C ARG A 162 -11.12 -2.00 1.31
N SER A 163 -11.45 -0.90 0.63
CA SER A 163 -12.84 -0.53 0.39
C SER A 163 -13.01 0.31 -0.88
N ALA A 164 -14.03 -0.04 -1.68
CA ALA A 164 -14.72 0.89 -2.57
C ALA A 164 -15.61 1.78 -1.70
N LEU A 165 -15.04 2.80 -1.07
CA LEU A 165 -15.80 3.77 -0.29
C LEU A 165 -17.02 4.21 -1.13
N GLY A 166 -18.22 3.80 -0.69
CA GLY A 166 -19.51 4.24 -1.22
C GLY A 166 -20.27 3.29 -2.16
N VAL A 167 -19.73 2.13 -2.57
CA VAL A 167 -20.44 1.28 -3.56
C VAL A 167 -21.05 0.00 -2.97
N ILE A 168 -20.39 -0.65 -1.99
CA ILE A 168 -20.85 -1.91 -1.40
C ILE A 168 -20.68 -1.87 0.13
N PRO A 169 -21.72 -2.21 0.91
CA PRO A 169 -21.66 -2.24 2.37
C PRO A 169 -20.71 -3.32 2.89
N GLU A 170 -20.12 -3.07 4.05
CA GLU A 170 -19.28 -4.06 4.74
C GLU A 170 -20.10 -5.30 5.12
N LEU A 171 -19.53 -6.49 4.91
CA LEU A 171 -20.20 -7.75 5.24
C LEU A 171 -20.28 -7.92 6.76
N ASN A 172 -21.49 -7.94 7.30
CA ASN A 172 -21.73 -8.38 8.67
C ASN A 172 -21.74 -9.92 8.72
N GLU A 173 -20.58 -10.51 9.06
CA GLU A 173 -20.41 -11.97 9.12
C GLU A 173 -21.32 -12.65 10.16
N ALA A 174 -21.70 -11.95 11.23
CA ALA A 174 -22.61 -12.46 12.25
C ALA A 174 -24.06 -12.59 11.75
N ALA A 175 -24.41 -11.90 10.67
CA ALA A 175 -25.73 -12.01 10.03
C ALA A 175 -25.78 -13.12 8.95
N VAL A 176 -24.64 -13.76 8.65
CA VAL A 176 -24.57 -14.79 7.60
C VAL A 176 -24.87 -16.17 8.18
N VAL A 177 -25.77 -16.90 7.53
CA VAL A 177 -26.11 -18.29 7.89
C VAL A 177 -24.86 -19.17 7.87
N GLU A 178 -24.72 -20.01 8.90
CA GLU A 178 -23.64 -20.98 9.04
C GLU A 178 -23.52 -21.85 7.77
N GLY A 179 -22.33 -21.88 7.17
CA GLY A 179 -22.04 -22.60 5.92
C GLY A 179 -22.04 -21.75 4.64
N SER A 180 -22.70 -20.58 4.62
CA SER A 180 -22.78 -19.73 3.43
C SER A 180 -21.69 -18.64 3.36
N LEU A 181 -20.93 -18.46 4.43
CA LEU A 181 -19.96 -17.36 4.58
C LEU A 181 -18.90 -17.30 3.47
N LYS A 182 -18.40 -18.46 3.01
CA LYS A 182 -17.46 -18.52 1.87
C LYS A 182 -18.10 -18.06 0.56
N ALA A 183 -19.35 -18.46 0.30
CA ALA A 183 -20.07 -18.09 -0.91
C ALA A 183 -20.40 -16.59 -0.92
N VAL A 184 -20.86 -16.06 0.22
CA VAL A 184 -21.17 -14.64 0.38
C VAL A 184 -19.91 -13.76 0.23
N ARG A 185 -18.78 -14.16 0.83
CA ARG A 185 -17.50 -13.46 0.63
C ARG A 185 -17.09 -13.41 -0.85
N LEU A 186 -17.21 -14.54 -1.56
CA LEU A 186 -16.88 -14.62 -2.98
C LEU A 186 -17.83 -13.76 -3.83
N ALA A 187 -19.11 -13.73 -3.51
CA ALA A 187 -20.10 -12.94 -4.22
C ALA A 187 -19.89 -11.44 -4.02
N ILE A 188 -19.57 -11.01 -2.80
CA ILE A 188 -19.20 -9.62 -2.51
C ILE A 188 -17.92 -9.22 -3.24
N GLU A 189 -16.89 -10.08 -3.27
CA GLU A 189 -15.67 -9.79 -4.03
C GLU A 189 -15.96 -9.63 -5.54
N ARG A 190 -16.86 -10.45 -6.11
CA ARG A 190 -17.31 -10.31 -7.50
C ARG A 190 -18.06 -8.99 -7.72
N ALA A 191 -18.97 -8.63 -6.83
CA ALA A 191 -19.70 -7.38 -6.90
C ALA A 191 -18.76 -6.17 -6.83
N VAL A 192 -17.76 -6.18 -5.93
CA VAL A 192 -16.73 -5.12 -5.84
C VAL A 192 -15.93 -4.99 -7.12
N ASN A 193 -15.59 -6.11 -7.77
CA ASN A 193 -14.85 -6.10 -9.03
C ASN A 193 -15.70 -5.63 -10.22
N SER A 194 -17.01 -5.93 -10.24
CA SER A 194 -17.94 -5.52 -11.31
C SER A 194 -18.36 -4.06 -11.18
N ALA A 195 -18.57 -3.56 -9.96
CA ALA A 195 -19.17 -2.24 -9.69
C ALA A 195 -18.40 -1.02 -10.20
N LEU A 196 -17.17 -1.24 -10.67
CA LEU A 196 -16.27 -0.19 -11.16
C LEU A 196 -15.80 -0.47 -12.59
N ARG A 197 -16.15 -1.62 -13.16
CA ARG A 197 -15.81 -2.04 -14.53
C ARG A 197 -17.02 -2.04 -15.45
N GLU A 198 -18.22 -2.21 -14.91
CA GLU A 198 -19.44 -2.44 -15.68
C GLU A 198 -20.51 -1.38 -15.37
N THR A 199 -21.51 -1.26 -16.25
CA THR A 199 -22.65 -0.35 -16.03
C THR A 199 -23.46 -0.77 -14.81
N ALA A 200 -24.11 0.19 -14.15
CA ALA A 200 -24.83 0.00 -12.88
C ALA A 200 -25.83 -1.18 -12.87
N VAL A 201 -26.36 -1.58 -14.03
CA VAL A 201 -27.27 -2.73 -14.19
C VAL A 201 -26.59 -4.06 -13.84
N SER A 202 -25.32 -4.25 -14.22
CA SER A 202 -24.58 -5.50 -13.96
C SER A 202 -24.30 -5.72 -12.48
N VAL A 203 -24.06 -4.63 -11.74
CA VAL A 203 -23.78 -4.65 -10.30
C VAL A 203 -24.98 -5.15 -9.50
N VAL A 204 -26.18 -4.67 -9.85
CA VAL A 204 -27.43 -5.08 -9.21
C VAL A 204 -27.67 -6.57 -9.45
N ASP A 205 -27.42 -7.07 -10.65
CA ASP A 205 -27.57 -8.50 -10.96
C ASP A 205 -26.57 -9.38 -10.20
N GLN A 206 -25.32 -8.93 -10.02
CA GLN A 206 -24.34 -9.65 -9.21
C GLN A 206 -24.71 -9.67 -7.72
N CYS A 207 -25.23 -8.55 -7.19
CA CYS A 207 -25.75 -8.49 -5.82
C CYS A 207 -26.97 -9.40 -5.65
N ARG A 208 -27.86 -9.46 -6.64
CA ARG A 208 -29.05 -10.34 -6.61
C ARG A 208 -28.67 -11.82 -6.67
N ASN A 209 -27.62 -12.16 -7.40
CA ASN A 209 -27.05 -13.51 -7.43
C ASN A 209 -26.37 -13.89 -6.11
N ALA A 210 -25.93 -12.91 -5.31
CA ALA A 210 -25.34 -13.15 -3.98
C ALA A 210 -26.40 -13.49 -2.92
N ASP A 211 -27.60 -12.92 -3.03
CA ASP A 211 -28.74 -13.14 -2.11
C ASP A 211 -29.50 -14.44 -2.35
N LEU A 212 -29.26 -15.12 -3.47
CA LEU A 212 -29.97 -16.36 -3.80
C LEU A 212 -29.39 -17.54 -3.00
N PRO A 213 -30.23 -18.29 -2.24
CA PRO A 213 -29.79 -19.51 -1.60
C PRO A 213 -29.33 -20.51 -2.67
N PRO A 214 -28.36 -21.39 -2.34
CA PRO A 214 -27.86 -22.38 -3.29
C PRO A 214 -29.03 -23.22 -3.85
N PRO A 215 -29.01 -23.57 -5.15
CA PRO A 215 -30.07 -24.37 -5.75
C PRO A 215 -30.22 -25.67 -4.95
N ALA A 216 -31.46 -25.94 -4.53
CA ALA A 216 -31.79 -27.16 -3.81
C ALA A 216 -31.32 -28.38 -4.63
N VAL A 217 -30.45 -29.19 -4.02
CA VAL A 217 -30.00 -30.45 -4.61
C VAL A 217 -31.26 -31.29 -4.88
N PRO A 218 -31.53 -31.71 -6.13
CA PRO A 218 -32.70 -32.53 -6.40
C PRO A 218 -32.55 -33.84 -5.64
N ALA A 219 -33.51 -34.13 -4.76
CA ALA A 219 -33.56 -35.38 -4.01
C ALA A 219 -33.53 -36.55 -5.01
N MET A 220 -32.45 -37.34 -4.97
CA MET A 220 -32.35 -38.58 -5.73
C MET A 220 -33.55 -39.47 -5.38
N ARG A 221 -34.41 -39.72 -6.37
CA ARG A 221 -35.42 -40.79 -6.32
C ARG A 221 -34.69 -42.10 -6.03
N LYS A 222 -34.93 -42.69 -4.86
CA LYS A 222 -34.55 -44.09 -4.60
C LYS A 222 -35.37 -45.00 -5.51
N SER A 223 -34.80 -45.38 -6.65
CA SER A 223 -35.22 -46.57 -7.39
C SER A 223 -34.39 -47.76 -6.89
N GLY A 224 -35.03 -48.69 -6.18
CA GLY A 224 -34.46 -50.00 -5.82
C GLY A 224 -35.61 -50.98 -5.58
N LEU A 225 -35.99 -51.75 -6.60
CA LEU A 225 -35.56 -53.12 -6.88
C LEU A 225 -36.33 -54.15 -6.01
N LYS A 226 -37.35 -54.78 -6.61
CA LYS A 226 -38.02 -55.97 -6.07
C LYS A 226 -37.07 -57.16 -6.16
N VAL A 227 -36.88 -57.81 -5.03
CA VAL A 227 -36.17 -59.08 -4.86
C VAL A 227 -37.04 -60.20 -5.44
N THR A 228 -36.43 -61.05 -6.28
CA THR A 228 -36.92 -62.38 -6.66
C THR A 228 -36.71 -63.37 -5.53
#